data_AF-A0A2A5NS09-F1
#
_entry.id   AF-A0A2A5NS09-F1
#
_cell.length_a   1.000
_cell.length_b   1.000
_cell.length_c   1.000
_cell.angle_alpha   90.00
_cell.angle_beta   90.00
_cell.angle_gamma   90.00
#
_symmetry.space_group_name_H-M   'P 1'
#
loop_
_entity.id
_entity.type
_entity.pdbx_description
1 polymer ?
#
loop_
_entity_poly.entity_id
_entity_poly.type
_entity_poly.pdbx_seq_one_letter_code
_entity_poly.pdbx_strand_id
1 'polypeptide(L)'
;MRRHLMHIRDTEHAELLLDEVGAYQQAITESGADPRGGADAILERFSAVVAYLLSQGYELDSIREQLIYPMRDWAVFTIAPRWIRPEAGDPNDPQSAGAPSKYLYDKITGYTKQFEPSS
;
A
#
# COMPACT_ATOMS: atom_id res chain seq x y z
N MET A 1 -18.55 -5.17 -0.14
CA MET A 1 -18.35 -4.13 0.90
C MET A 1 -18.05 -2.81 0.20
N ARG A 2 -18.79 -1.74 0.50
CA ARG A 2 -18.40 -0.38 0.05
C ARG A 2 -17.34 0.14 1.02
N ARG A 3 -16.06 0.15 0.63
CA ARG A 3 -15.06 0.95 1.36
C ARG A 3 -15.45 2.43 1.21
N HIS A 4 -15.34 3.22 2.27
CA HIS A 4 -15.40 4.67 2.14
C HIS A 4 -14.12 5.09 1.41
N LEU A 5 -14.24 5.43 0.13
CA LEU A 5 -13.11 5.98 -0.63
C LEU A 5 -12.87 7.40 -0.13
N MET A 6 -11.68 7.63 0.40
CA MET A 6 -11.21 8.97 0.77
C MET A 6 -11.26 9.87 -0.48
N HIS A 7 -12.03 10.96 -0.39
CA HIS A 7 -12.26 11.85 -1.52
C HIS A 7 -11.31 13.05 -1.47
N ILE A 8 -10.35 13.05 -2.39
CA ILE A 8 -9.44 14.16 -2.63
C ILE A 8 -10.20 15.26 -3.40
N ARG A 9 -10.01 16.50 -2.97
CA ARG A 9 -10.77 17.67 -3.43
C ARG A 9 -9.97 18.56 -4.39
N ASP A 10 -8.66 18.58 -4.20
CA ASP A 10 -7.70 19.52 -4.77
C ASP A 10 -6.29 18.91 -4.68
N THR A 11 -5.31 19.56 -5.31
CA THR A 11 -3.92 19.10 -5.36
C THR A 11 -3.24 19.17 -3.99
N GLU A 12 -3.53 20.18 -3.17
CA GLU A 12 -2.95 20.36 -1.83
C GLU A 12 -3.30 19.16 -0.92
N HIS A 13 -4.55 18.69 -0.97
CA HIS A 13 -4.97 17.48 -0.27
C HIS A 13 -4.33 16.21 -0.86
N ALA A 14 -4.03 16.17 -2.18
CA ALA A 14 -3.30 15.05 -2.78
C ALA A 14 -1.84 14.98 -2.32
N GLU A 15 -1.16 16.13 -2.25
CA GLU A 15 0.21 16.28 -1.77
C GLU A 15 0.31 15.90 -0.28
N LEU A 16 -0.60 16.41 0.56
CA LEU A 16 -0.66 16.06 1.98
C LEU A 16 -0.83 14.54 2.22
N LEU A 17 -1.62 13.86 1.39
CA LEU A 17 -1.79 12.41 1.50
C LEU A 17 -0.56 11.62 1.01
N LEU A 18 0.25 12.16 0.10
CA LEU A 18 1.56 11.61 -0.27
C LEU A 18 2.59 11.81 0.85
N ASP A 19 2.60 12.98 1.49
CA ASP A 19 3.46 13.24 2.66
C ASP A 19 3.11 12.30 3.83
N GLU A 20 1.82 12.08 4.12
CA GLU A 20 1.38 11.10 5.11
C GLU A 20 1.83 9.67 4.74
N VAL A 21 1.77 9.27 3.46
CA VAL A 21 2.32 7.99 2.97
C VAL A 21 3.83 7.91 3.25
N GLY A 22 4.59 8.96 2.92
CA GLY A 22 6.03 9.03 3.19
C GLY A 22 6.36 8.89 4.68
N ALA A 23 5.58 9.55 5.56
CA ALA A 23 5.73 9.43 7.01
C ALA A 23 5.50 8.00 7.52
N TYR A 24 4.48 7.28 7.00
CA TYR A 24 4.29 5.86 7.33
C TYR A 24 5.43 4.98 6.80
N GLN A 25 5.93 5.24 5.59
CA GLN A 25 7.07 4.51 5.03
C GLN A 25 8.33 4.70 5.90
N GLN A 26 8.59 5.92 6.36
CA GLN A 26 9.70 6.24 7.24
C GLN A 26 9.54 5.56 8.62
N ALA A 27 8.37 5.68 9.25
CA ALA A 27 8.09 5.07 10.55
C ALA A 27 8.26 3.54 10.52
N ILE A 28 7.80 2.87 9.46
CA ILE A 28 8.05 1.43 9.25
C ILE A 28 9.54 1.19 9.06
N THR A 29 10.17 1.88 8.11
CA THR A 29 11.55 1.57 7.67
C THR A 29 12.57 1.81 8.78
N GLU A 30 12.56 3.01 9.36
CA GLU A 30 13.57 3.54 10.28
C GLU A 30 13.20 3.33 11.76
N SER A 31 11.95 3.64 12.15
CA SER A 31 11.52 3.58 13.56
C SER A 31 11.05 2.19 14.01
N GLY A 32 10.97 1.22 13.09
CA GLY A 32 10.52 -0.14 13.40
C GLY A 32 9.04 -0.24 13.78
N ALA A 33 8.21 0.73 13.39
CA ALA A 33 6.78 0.73 13.64
C ALA A 33 6.08 -0.51 13.03
N ASP A 34 4.91 -0.88 13.58
CA ASP A 34 4.17 -2.04 13.10
C ASP A 34 3.89 -1.95 11.59
N PRO A 35 4.45 -2.87 10.78
CA PRO A 35 4.24 -2.87 9.35
C PRO A 35 2.79 -3.18 8.96
N ARG A 36 1.98 -3.79 9.84
CA ARG A 36 0.59 -4.14 9.53
C ARG A 36 -0.31 -2.90 9.54
N GLY A 37 -0.33 -2.17 10.66
CA GLY A 37 -1.12 -0.93 10.79
C GLY A 37 -0.69 0.15 9.80
N GLY A 38 0.61 0.33 9.58
CA GLY A 38 1.10 1.30 8.60
C GLY A 38 0.81 0.91 7.13
N ALA A 39 0.82 -0.37 6.77
CA ALA A 39 0.54 -0.81 5.40
C ALA A 39 -0.91 -0.53 4.96
N ASP A 40 -1.89 -0.73 5.85
CA ASP A 40 -3.29 -0.41 5.54
C ASP A 40 -3.52 1.11 5.43
N ALA A 41 -2.88 1.90 6.30
CA ALA A 41 -2.93 3.37 6.25
C ALA A 41 -2.29 3.94 4.98
N ILE A 42 -1.17 3.36 4.53
CA ILE A 42 -0.52 3.68 3.24
C ILE A 42 -1.47 3.34 2.09
N LEU A 43 -2.00 2.10 2.05
CA LEU A 43 -2.82 1.63 0.94
C LEU A 43 -4.06 2.49 0.72
N GLU A 44 -4.76 2.90 1.80
CA GLU A 44 -5.95 3.75 1.72
C GLU A 44 -5.65 5.11 1.05
N ARG A 45 -4.60 5.80 1.52
CA ARG A 45 -4.19 7.12 1.04
C ARG A 45 -3.65 7.07 -0.38
N PHE A 46 -2.73 6.14 -0.62
CA PHE A 46 -2.13 5.93 -1.93
C PHE A 46 -3.20 5.59 -2.98
N SER A 47 -4.22 4.80 -2.60
CA SER A 47 -5.35 4.49 -3.47
C SER A 47 -6.17 5.74 -3.84
N ALA A 48 -6.35 6.67 -2.90
CA ALA A 48 -7.06 7.92 -3.14
C ALA A 48 -6.27 8.83 -4.09
N VAL A 49 -4.95 8.95 -3.90
CA VAL A 49 -4.06 9.74 -4.76
C VAL A 49 -4.03 9.20 -6.20
N VAL A 50 -3.89 7.88 -6.37
CA VAL A 50 -3.94 7.25 -7.71
C VAL A 50 -5.29 7.52 -8.40
N ALA A 51 -6.41 7.39 -7.68
CA ALA A 51 -7.73 7.69 -8.23
C ALA A 51 -7.91 9.18 -8.59
N TYR A 52 -7.34 10.08 -7.79
CA TYR A 52 -7.34 11.52 -8.07
C TYR A 52 -6.54 11.86 -9.33
N LEU A 53 -5.30 11.38 -9.45
CA LEU A 53 -4.45 11.65 -10.62
C LEU A 53 -5.11 11.16 -11.92
N LEU A 54 -5.72 9.97 -11.91
CA LEU A 54 -6.52 9.49 -13.03
C LEU A 54 -7.71 10.41 -13.34
N SER A 55 -8.39 10.95 -12.33
CA SER A 55 -9.49 11.92 -12.53
C SER A 55 -9.02 13.27 -13.10
N GLN A 56 -7.77 13.66 -12.86
CA GLN A 56 -7.15 14.86 -13.44
C GLN A 56 -6.59 14.63 -14.85
N GLY A 57 -6.71 13.42 -15.40
CA GLY A 57 -6.27 13.09 -16.76
C GLY A 57 -4.80 12.70 -16.91
N TYR A 58 -4.10 12.39 -15.81
CA TYR A 58 -2.75 11.84 -15.89
C TYR A 58 -2.77 10.43 -16.51
N GLU A 59 -1.79 10.15 -17.36
CA GLU A 59 -1.69 8.85 -18.05
C GLU A 59 -1.39 7.71 -17.05
N LEU A 60 -2.13 6.61 -17.20
CA LEU A 60 -2.02 5.45 -16.31
C LEU A 60 -0.59 4.89 -16.28
N ASP A 61 0.13 4.90 -17.41
CA ASP A 61 1.49 4.37 -17.51
C ASP A 61 2.48 5.25 -16.75
N SER A 62 2.31 6.58 -16.78
CA SER A 62 3.10 7.51 -15.96
C SER A 62 2.85 7.29 -14.46
N ILE A 63 1.59 7.08 -14.06
CA ILE A 63 1.22 6.74 -12.67
C ILE A 63 1.79 5.37 -12.26
N ARG A 64 1.81 4.37 -13.16
CA ARG A 64 2.44 3.05 -12.91
C ARG A 64 3.91 3.21 -12.56
N GLU A 65 4.66 3.89 -13.43
CA GLU A 65 6.11 4.00 -13.34
C GLU A 65 6.56 4.87 -12.17
N GLN A 66 5.90 6.01 -11.93
CA GLN A 66 6.36 6.97 -10.93
C GLN A 66 5.84 6.69 -9.52
N LEU A 67 4.69 6.01 -9.36
CA LEU A 67 4.07 5.79 -8.07
C LEU A 67 3.86 4.31 -7.76
N ILE A 68 3.16 3.57 -8.64
CA ILE A 68 2.69 2.21 -8.30
C ILE A 68 3.83 1.20 -8.19
N TYR A 69 4.77 1.19 -9.14
CA TYR A 69 5.90 0.26 -9.10
C TYR A 69 6.88 0.57 -7.95
N PRO A 70 7.31 1.83 -7.70
CA PRO A 70 8.12 2.15 -6.53
C PRO A 70 7.46 1.76 -5.20
N MET A 71 6.16 2.00 -5.04
CA MET A 71 5.41 1.61 -3.83
C MET A 71 5.34 0.09 -3.68
N ARG A 72 5.07 -0.65 -4.76
CA ARG A 72 5.05 -2.11 -4.78
C ARG A 72 6.41 -2.68 -4.37
N ASP A 73 7.48 -2.18 -4.98
CA ASP A 73 8.82 -2.70 -4.76
C ASP A 73 9.30 -2.39 -3.34
N TRP A 74 9.05 -1.18 -2.82
CA TRP A 74 9.29 -0.86 -1.40
C TRP A 74 8.52 -1.80 -0.45
N ALA A 75 7.24 -2.10 -0.72
CA ALA A 75 6.48 -3.00 0.13
C ALA A 75 6.99 -4.46 0.08
N VAL A 76 7.44 -4.92 -1.11
CA VAL A 76 8.05 -6.24 -1.29
C VAL A 76 9.38 -6.37 -0.54
N PHE A 77 10.22 -5.35 -0.53
CA PHE A 77 11.54 -5.42 0.13
C PHE A 77 11.53 -5.00 1.61
N THR A 78 10.63 -4.12 2.05
CA THR A 78 10.58 -3.60 3.42
C THR A 78 9.56 -4.32 4.30
N ILE A 79 8.33 -4.50 3.80
CA ILE A 79 7.22 -5.01 4.61
C ILE A 79 7.18 -6.54 4.60
N ALA A 80 7.22 -7.18 3.43
CA ALA A 80 7.05 -8.62 3.32
C ALA A 80 8.06 -9.44 4.16
N PRO A 81 9.37 -9.10 4.24
CA PRO A 81 10.33 -9.86 5.05
C PRO A 81 10.10 -9.71 6.55
N ARG A 82 9.58 -8.56 7.01
CA ARG A 82 9.26 -8.31 8.42
C ARG A 82 7.99 -9.07 8.86
N TRP A 83 7.04 -9.25 7.95
CA TRP A 83 5.81 -10.02 8.18
C TRP A 83 6.03 -11.54 8.20
N ILE A 84 7.17 -12.03 7.67
CA ILE A 84 7.57 -13.45 7.70
C ILE A 84 8.21 -13.84 9.05
N ARG A 85 8.59 -12.88 9.92
CA ARG A 85 9.11 -13.20 11.25
C ARG A 85 8.00 -13.71 12.17
N PRO A 86 8.19 -14.83 12.89
CA PRO A 86 7.15 -15.51 13.66
C PRO A 86 6.79 -14.83 15.00
N GLU A 87 7.27 -13.62 15.26
CA GLU A 87 7.07 -12.90 16.53
C GLU A 87 5.68 -12.22 16.63
N ALA A 88 4.79 -12.45 15.66
CA ALA A 88 3.45 -11.88 15.58
C ALA A 88 2.36 -12.96 15.45
N GLY A 89 2.33 -13.89 16.42
CA GLY A 89 1.28 -14.90 16.62
C GLY A 89 1.61 -15.86 17.78
N ASP A 90 0.61 -16.23 18.59
CA ASP A 90 0.73 -17.36 19.52
C ASP A 90 0.98 -18.64 18.69
N PRO A 91 1.95 -19.51 19.03
CA PRO A 91 2.21 -20.75 18.28
C PRO A 91 1.02 -21.73 18.22
N ASN A 92 -0.04 -21.50 19.02
CA ASN A 92 -1.28 -22.28 19.01
C ASN A 92 -2.41 -21.64 18.20
N ASP A 93 -2.22 -20.46 17.60
CA ASP A 93 -3.23 -19.82 16.76
C ASP A 93 -3.21 -20.39 15.32
N PRO A 94 -4.22 -21.16 14.89
CA PRO A 94 -4.28 -21.69 13.53
C PRO A 94 -4.44 -20.59 12.46
N GLN A 95 -4.81 -19.36 12.84
CA GLN A 95 -4.82 -18.20 11.94
C GLN A 95 -3.40 -17.71 11.64
N SER A 96 -2.44 -17.93 12.56
CA SER A 96 -1.04 -17.50 12.45
C SER A 96 -0.16 -18.45 11.62
N ALA A 97 -0.60 -19.70 11.38
CA ALA A 97 0.13 -20.69 10.58
C ALA A 97 -0.05 -20.56 9.04
N GLY A 98 -0.86 -19.61 8.57
CA GLY A 98 -1.32 -19.52 7.17
C GLY A 98 -0.77 -18.34 6.36
N ALA A 99 0.51 -18.41 5.97
CA ALA A 99 1.16 -17.56 4.94
C ALA A 99 0.76 -16.05 4.89
N PRO A 100 1.09 -15.24 5.91
CA PRO A 100 0.73 -13.81 5.96
C PRO A 100 1.28 -12.96 4.82
N SER A 101 2.42 -13.34 4.22
CA SER A 101 3.04 -12.62 3.09
C SER A 101 2.13 -12.56 1.86
N LYS A 102 1.29 -13.59 1.66
CA LYS A 102 0.36 -13.65 0.54
C LYS A 102 -0.71 -12.57 0.63
N TYR A 103 -1.18 -12.20 1.82
CA TYR A 103 -2.27 -11.21 1.94
C TYR A 103 -1.85 -9.84 1.41
N LEU A 104 -0.74 -9.25 1.89
CA LEU A 104 -0.34 -7.93 1.42
C LEU A 104 0.24 -7.99 -0.01
N TYR A 105 0.93 -9.07 -0.39
CA TYR A 105 1.35 -9.26 -1.78
C TYR A 105 0.14 -9.34 -2.72
N ASP A 106 -0.90 -10.12 -2.41
CA ASP A 106 -2.13 -10.20 -3.22
C ASP A 106 -2.99 -8.93 -3.11
N LYS A 107 -2.92 -8.18 -2.00
CA LYS A 107 -3.66 -6.91 -1.83
C LYS A 107 -3.00 -5.80 -2.63
N ILE A 108 -1.67 -5.70 -2.61
CA ILE A 108 -0.90 -4.75 -3.43
C ILE A 108 -0.90 -5.21 -4.89
N THR A 109 -0.45 -6.42 -5.23
CA THR A 109 -0.47 -6.89 -6.63
C THR A 109 -1.88 -7.05 -7.19
N GLY A 110 -2.90 -7.35 -6.39
CA GLY A 110 -4.29 -7.27 -6.82
C GLY A 110 -4.75 -5.84 -7.08
N TYR A 111 -4.32 -4.89 -6.24
CA TYR A 111 -4.53 -3.46 -6.44
C TYR A 111 -3.69 -2.88 -7.59
N THR A 112 -2.55 -3.48 -7.98
CA THR A 112 -1.81 -3.11 -9.19
C THR A 112 -2.36 -3.81 -10.44
N LYS A 113 -2.90 -5.03 -10.33
CA LYS A 113 -3.49 -5.81 -11.45
C LYS A 113 -4.73 -5.18 -12.07
N GLN A 114 -5.56 -4.52 -11.28
CA GLN A 114 -6.64 -3.66 -11.82
C GLN A 114 -6.10 -2.46 -12.64
N PHE A 115 -4.79 -2.20 -12.55
CA PHE A 115 -4.06 -1.21 -13.34
C PHE A 115 -3.02 -1.86 -14.27
N GLU A 116 -3.11 -3.17 -14.57
CA GLU A 116 -2.35 -3.79 -15.66
C GLU A 116 -3.16 -3.72 -16.96
N PRO A 117 -2.52 -3.57 -18.14
CA PRO A 117 -3.26 -3.54 -19.39
C PRO A 117 -3.87 -4.93 -19.65
N SER A 118 -5.18 -4.99 -19.86
CA SER A 118 -5.83 -6.23 -20.31
C SER A 118 -5.26 -6.63 -21.66
N SER A 119 -4.61 -7.79 -21.69
CA SER A 119 -4.13 -8.44 -22.93
C SER A 119 -5.28 -9.12 -23.69
#